data_AF-A0A941SBV9-F1
#
_entry.id   AF-A0A941SBV9-F1
#
_cell.length_a   1.000
_cell.length_b   1.000
_cell.length_c   1.000
_cell.angle_alpha   90.00
_cell.angle_beta   90.00
_cell.angle_gamma   90.00
#
_symmetry.space_group_name_H-M   'P 1'
#
loop_
_entity.id
_entity.type
_entity.pdbx_description
1 polymer ?
#
loop_
_entity_poly.entity_id
_entity_poly.type
_entity_poly.pdbx_seq_one_letter_code
_entity_poly.pdbx_strand_id
1 'polypeptide(L)'
;MLNQIKKFTITALFMFMSSSAFSFDQNLPKEWQSLMPILVSRHDQPQPKMKLTTQQVTQLIAYLNTADAKDFSALQSLMKTLPKTTLELLFAIQSRGVPLHQAELMATYLQSVPAEYDIKNIAAFDENTSHIIGRDWHEIDYSNEGMTWQGQKAKYAPFGISNFKTVENLKKFFPVEAKLPYFKKVY
;
A
#
# COMPACT_ATOMS: atom_id res chain seq x y z
N MET A 1 8.23 30.35 -59.13
CA MET A 1 8.26 28.87 -59.19
C MET A 1 9.71 28.43 -58.99
N LEU A 2 9.93 27.43 -58.12
CA LEU A 2 11.18 26.75 -57.73
C LEU A 2 12.10 27.34 -56.62
N ASN A 3 11.97 26.69 -55.46
CA ASN A 3 13.00 26.04 -54.62
C ASN A 3 14.15 26.85 -54.02
N GLN A 4 14.14 27.00 -52.69
CA GLN A 4 15.20 26.47 -51.82
C GLN A 4 14.67 26.19 -50.41
N ILE A 5 14.41 24.92 -50.09
CA ILE A 5 14.22 24.44 -48.72
C ILE A 5 15.60 24.02 -48.20
N LYS A 6 16.17 24.82 -47.29
CA LYS A 6 17.35 24.41 -46.51
C LYS A 6 16.89 23.44 -45.42
N LYS A 7 17.32 22.18 -45.54
CA LYS A 7 17.13 21.13 -44.53
C LYS A 7 17.98 21.48 -43.30
N PHE A 8 17.34 21.81 -42.19
CA PHE A 8 17.96 21.78 -40.88
C PHE A 8 17.88 20.35 -40.34
N THR A 9 19.01 19.65 -40.31
CA THR A 9 19.13 18.38 -39.59
C THR A 9 19.31 18.72 -38.10
N ILE A 10 18.23 18.63 -37.32
CA ILE A 10 18.31 18.67 -35.87
C ILE A 10 18.66 17.26 -35.41
N THR A 11 19.91 17.04 -35.05
CA THR A 11 20.34 15.84 -34.34
C THR A 11 19.79 15.93 -32.92
N ALA A 12 18.69 15.24 -32.64
CA ALA A 12 18.16 15.08 -31.29
C ALA A 12 19.10 14.15 -30.51
N LEU A 13 19.95 14.74 -29.69
CA LEU A 13 20.79 14.04 -28.72
C LEU A 13 19.88 13.57 -27.58
N PHE A 14 19.39 12.34 -27.65
CA PHE A 14 18.75 11.68 -26.51
C PHE A 14 19.83 11.39 -25.45
N MET A 15 20.03 12.31 -24.52
CA MET A 15 20.73 12.01 -23.27
C MET A 15 19.85 11.06 -22.46
N PHE A 16 20.24 9.78 -22.44
CA PHE A 16 19.83 8.89 -21.36
C PHE A 16 20.43 9.42 -20.07
N MET A 17 19.64 10.21 -19.33
CA MET A 17 19.92 10.47 -17.92
C MET A 17 19.69 9.13 -17.20
N SER A 18 20.78 8.41 -16.97
CA SER A 18 20.85 7.34 -15.99
C SER A 18 20.25 7.87 -14.69
N SER A 19 19.11 7.32 -14.28
CA SER A 19 18.55 7.57 -12.96
C SER A 19 19.66 7.31 -11.95
N SER A 20 20.01 8.32 -11.17
CA SER A 20 20.85 8.11 -10.00
C SER A 20 20.18 7.01 -9.18
N ALA A 21 20.85 5.86 -9.07
CA ALA A 21 20.45 4.80 -8.15
C ALA A 21 20.66 5.34 -6.74
N PHE A 22 19.70 6.12 -6.25
CA PHE A 22 19.71 6.63 -4.90
C PHE A 22 19.39 5.46 -3.98
N SER A 23 20.41 4.91 -3.33
CA SER A 23 20.27 3.80 -2.41
C SER A 23 19.87 4.36 -1.04
N PHE A 24 18.65 4.08 -0.60
CA PHE A 24 18.34 4.12 0.84
C PHE A 24 19.06 2.96 1.54
N ASP A 25 19.21 3.05 2.86
CA ASP A 25 19.79 1.97 3.66
C ASP A 25 18.88 0.73 3.56
N GLN A 26 19.36 -0.34 2.94
CA GLN A 26 18.58 -1.58 2.75
C GLN A 26 18.66 -2.52 3.96
N ASN A 27 19.09 -2.01 5.11
CA ASN A 27 19.18 -2.78 6.35
C ASN A 27 17.93 -2.55 7.20
N LEU A 28 16.92 -3.38 6.96
CA LEU A 28 15.86 -3.57 7.95
C LEU A 28 16.37 -4.49 9.07
N PRO A 29 15.77 -4.41 10.28
CA PRO A 29 15.96 -5.44 11.29
C PRO A 29 15.61 -6.82 10.71
N LYS A 30 16.25 -7.87 11.25
CA LYS A 30 16.11 -9.25 10.77
C LYS A 30 14.66 -9.70 10.69
N GLU A 31 13.84 -9.26 11.65
CA GLU A 31 12.42 -9.56 11.78
C GLU A 31 11.59 -9.00 10.61
N TRP A 32 12.07 -7.94 9.95
CA TRP A 32 11.37 -7.23 8.87
C TRP A 32 12.03 -7.39 7.51
N GLN A 33 13.16 -8.10 7.43
CA GLN A 33 13.98 -8.18 6.22
C GLN A 33 13.20 -8.68 4.99
N SER A 34 12.21 -9.55 5.17
CA SER A 34 11.35 -10.04 4.07
C SER A 34 10.46 -8.97 3.44
N LEU A 35 10.27 -7.81 4.09
CA LEU A 35 9.54 -6.68 3.51
C LEU A 35 10.40 -5.82 2.58
N MET A 36 11.73 -5.96 2.61
CA MET A 36 12.64 -5.14 1.81
C MET A 36 12.31 -5.15 0.31
N PRO A 37 12.02 -6.30 -0.35
CA PRO A 37 11.64 -6.30 -1.76
C PRO A 37 10.35 -5.51 -2.05
N ILE A 38 9.39 -5.52 -1.12
CA ILE A 38 8.13 -4.79 -1.26
C ILE A 38 8.38 -3.29 -1.08
N LEU A 39 9.20 -2.91 -0.10
CA LEU A 39 9.58 -1.53 0.15
C LEU A 39 10.28 -0.91 -1.07
N VAL A 40 11.26 -1.63 -1.64
CA VAL A 40 11.94 -1.26 -2.90
C VAL A 40 10.93 -1.13 -4.03
N SER A 41 10.04 -2.11 -4.20
CA SER A 41 9.02 -2.05 -5.26
C SER A 41 8.06 -0.87 -5.11
N ARG A 42 7.65 -0.50 -3.90
CA ARG A 42 6.77 0.66 -3.64
C ARG A 42 7.50 1.99 -3.85
N HIS A 43 8.82 2.03 -3.65
CA HIS A 43 9.64 3.20 -3.96
C HIS A 43 9.82 3.38 -5.48
N ASP A 44 10.18 2.31 -6.17
CA ASP A 44 10.58 2.34 -7.58
C ASP A 44 9.39 2.36 -8.54
N GLN A 45 8.17 2.08 -8.08
CA GLN A 45 7.03 2.00 -8.98
C GLN A 45 6.78 3.33 -9.74
N PRO A 46 6.43 3.24 -11.03
CA PRO A 46 6.24 4.42 -11.87
C PRO A 46 4.93 5.16 -11.54
N GLN A 47 3.90 4.42 -11.12
CA GLN A 47 2.58 4.99 -10.86
C GLN A 47 2.51 5.63 -9.47
N PRO A 48 1.77 6.74 -9.29
CA PRO A 48 1.65 7.42 -7.99
C PRO A 48 0.96 6.57 -6.91
N LYS A 49 0.02 5.71 -7.31
CA LYS A 49 -0.75 4.87 -6.40
C LYS A 49 0.18 4.02 -5.54
N MET A 50 0.11 4.18 -4.22
CA MET A 50 0.95 3.50 -3.22
C MET A 50 2.45 3.87 -3.26
N LYS A 51 2.86 4.83 -4.07
CA LYS A 51 4.29 5.16 -4.23
C LYS A 51 4.85 5.76 -2.95
N LEU A 52 5.97 5.23 -2.50
CA LEU A 52 6.72 5.78 -1.37
C LEU A 52 7.82 6.69 -1.89
N THR A 53 7.98 7.84 -1.24
CA THR A 53 9.13 8.70 -1.45
C THR A 53 10.35 8.13 -0.71
N THR A 54 11.55 8.53 -1.13
CA THR A 54 12.78 8.18 -0.41
C THR A 54 12.73 8.57 1.07
N GLN A 55 12.15 9.73 1.39
CA GLN A 55 11.99 10.17 2.78
C GLN A 55 11.10 9.22 3.57
N GLN A 56 9.97 8.80 3.01
CA GLN A 56 9.05 7.85 3.64
C GLN A 56 9.71 6.50 3.91
N VAL A 57 10.50 6.00 2.95
CA VAL A 57 11.26 4.76 3.10
C VAL A 57 12.29 4.89 4.22
N THR A 58 13.12 5.92 4.20
CA THR A 58 14.15 6.16 5.23
C THR A 58 13.55 6.30 6.63
N GLN A 59 12.43 7.02 6.76
CA GLN A 59 11.74 7.18 8.04
C GLN A 59 11.17 5.87 8.57
N LEU A 60 10.59 5.03 7.69
CA LEU A 60 10.09 3.72 8.08
C LEU A 60 11.23 2.80 8.54
N ILE A 61 12.36 2.76 7.83
CA ILE A 61 13.54 1.97 8.23
C ILE A 61 14.07 2.44 9.58
N ALA A 62 14.24 3.76 9.77
CA ALA A 62 14.69 4.32 11.04
C ALA A 62 13.75 3.96 12.19
N TYR A 63 12.44 4.06 11.98
CA TYR A 63 11.43 3.65 12.96
C TYR A 63 11.58 2.19 13.36
N LEU A 64 11.66 1.28 12.38
CA LEU A 64 11.78 -0.16 12.64
C LEU A 64 13.10 -0.54 13.32
N ASN A 65 14.19 0.17 13.05
CA ASN A 65 15.47 -0.03 13.73
C ASN A 65 15.45 0.36 15.22
N THR A 66 14.52 1.21 15.64
CA THR A 66 14.38 1.63 17.06
C THR A 66 13.25 0.96 17.82
N ALA A 67 12.33 0.29 17.10
CA ALA A 67 11.17 -0.34 17.70
C ALA A 67 11.52 -1.71 18.31
N ASP A 68 10.95 -2.05 19.48
CA ASP A 68 11.07 -3.42 20.01
C ASP A 68 10.17 -4.35 19.19
N ALA A 69 10.77 -5.28 18.46
CA ALA A 69 10.06 -6.23 17.63
C ALA A 69 8.99 -7.03 18.42
N LYS A 70 9.16 -7.23 19.72
CA LYS A 70 8.18 -7.95 20.57
C LYS A 70 6.82 -7.27 20.62
N ASP A 71 6.75 -5.96 20.40
CA ASP A 71 5.50 -5.22 20.40
C ASP A 71 4.65 -5.44 19.14
N PHE A 72 5.19 -6.17 18.13
CA PHE A 72 4.61 -6.36 16.80
C PHE A 72 4.26 -7.82 16.51
N SER A 73 3.88 -8.59 17.53
CA SER A 73 3.69 -10.05 17.41
C SER A 73 2.69 -10.45 16.32
N ALA A 74 1.54 -9.77 16.22
CA ALA A 74 0.51 -10.06 15.24
C ALA A 74 0.92 -9.58 13.85
N LEU A 75 1.58 -8.42 13.74
CA LEU A 75 2.13 -7.92 12.47
C LEU A 75 3.21 -8.84 11.90
N GLN A 76 4.11 -9.36 12.74
CA GLN A 76 5.09 -10.36 12.32
C GLN A 76 4.43 -11.66 11.82
N SER A 77 3.32 -12.06 12.43
CA SER A 77 2.54 -13.21 11.96
C SER A 77 1.83 -12.91 10.62
N LEU A 78 1.17 -11.75 10.52
CA LEU A 78 0.50 -11.28 9.30
C LEU A 78 1.46 -11.22 8.11
N MET A 79 2.72 -10.82 8.31
CA MET A 79 3.73 -10.72 7.26
C MET A 79 3.92 -12.03 6.47
N LYS A 80 3.69 -13.18 7.10
CA LYS A 80 3.86 -14.49 6.46
C LYS A 80 2.80 -14.77 5.39
N THR A 81 1.64 -14.10 5.46
CA THR A 81 0.50 -14.33 4.56
C THR A 81 0.14 -13.09 3.76
N LEU A 82 0.19 -11.90 4.37
CA LEU A 82 -0.20 -10.61 3.80
C LEU A 82 0.93 -9.56 3.98
N PRO A 83 2.11 -9.77 3.34
CA PRO A 83 3.27 -8.92 3.57
C PRO A 83 3.10 -7.48 3.07
N LYS A 84 2.33 -7.21 2.00
CA LYS A 84 2.09 -5.84 1.52
C LYS A 84 1.18 -5.09 2.48
N THR A 85 0.14 -5.76 2.96
CA THR A 85 -0.76 -5.23 3.99
C THR A 85 -0.01 -4.97 5.29
N THR A 86 0.93 -5.84 5.65
CA THR A 86 1.80 -5.64 6.82
C THR A 86 2.66 -4.39 6.67
N LEU A 87 3.33 -4.20 5.53
CA LEU A 87 4.13 -3.00 5.27
C LEU A 87 3.29 -1.73 5.42
N GLU A 88 2.06 -1.73 4.92
CA GLU A 88 1.17 -0.58 5.00
C GLU A 88 0.65 -0.30 6.41
N LEU A 89 0.47 -1.33 7.25
CA LEU A 89 0.17 -1.14 8.67
C LEU A 89 1.37 -0.55 9.42
N LEU A 90 2.58 -1.02 9.16
CA LEU A 90 3.80 -0.42 9.74
C LEU A 90 3.94 1.05 9.35
N PHE A 91 3.68 1.36 8.07
CA PHE A 91 3.68 2.73 7.59
C PHE A 91 2.55 3.56 8.22
N ALA A 92 1.37 2.99 8.42
CA ALA A 92 0.25 3.66 9.05
C ALA A 92 0.50 4.00 10.53
N ILE A 93 1.21 3.13 11.26
CA ILE A 93 1.68 3.43 12.62
C ILE A 93 2.65 4.61 12.59
N GLN A 94 3.65 4.56 11.70
CA GLN A 94 4.72 5.55 11.65
C GLN A 94 4.25 6.93 11.16
N SER A 95 3.29 7.00 10.22
CA SER A 95 2.98 8.24 9.50
C SER A 95 1.51 8.65 9.48
N ARG A 96 0.56 7.74 9.77
CA ARG A 96 -0.88 8.00 9.64
C ARG A 96 -1.62 8.02 10.99
N GLY A 97 -0.87 7.95 12.09
CA GLY A 97 -1.42 8.04 13.44
C GLY A 97 -2.26 6.83 13.87
N VAL A 98 -2.06 5.66 13.25
CA VAL A 98 -2.69 4.42 13.72
C VAL A 98 -1.95 3.95 14.99
N PRO A 99 -2.62 3.84 16.15
CA PRO A 99 -1.96 3.34 17.35
C PRO A 99 -1.49 1.89 17.16
N LEU A 100 -0.33 1.53 17.72
CA LEU A 100 0.21 0.18 17.61
C LEU A 100 -0.78 -0.90 18.05
N HIS A 101 -1.47 -0.69 19.18
CA HIS A 101 -2.49 -1.63 19.65
C HIS A 101 -3.63 -1.85 18.63
N GLN A 102 -4.04 -0.79 17.91
CA GLN A 102 -5.05 -0.93 16.86
C GLN A 102 -4.48 -1.71 15.67
N ALA A 103 -3.24 -1.42 15.25
CA ALA A 103 -2.60 -2.15 14.17
C ALA A 103 -2.44 -3.65 14.47
N GLU A 104 -2.11 -4.03 15.71
CA GLU A 104 -2.03 -5.43 16.14
C GLU A 104 -3.41 -6.12 16.12
N LEU A 105 -4.48 -5.42 16.54
CA LEU A 105 -5.85 -5.91 16.42
C LEU A 105 -6.28 -6.08 14.96
N MET A 106 -5.94 -5.11 14.11
CA MET A 106 -6.18 -5.17 12.67
C MET A 106 -5.43 -6.34 12.05
N ALA A 107 -4.16 -6.56 12.41
CA ALA A 107 -3.35 -7.66 11.92
C ALA A 107 -3.91 -9.03 12.33
N THR A 108 -4.40 -9.15 13.58
CA THR A 108 -5.06 -10.38 14.05
C THR A 108 -6.33 -10.66 13.25
N TYR A 109 -7.16 -9.64 13.03
CA TYR A 109 -8.39 -9.79 12.25
C TYR A 109 -8.10 -10.12 10.78
N LEU A 110 -7.15 -9.44 10.14
CA LEU A 110 -6.80 -9.68 8.75
C LEU A 110 -6.24 -11.09 8.50
N GLN A 111 -5.65 -11.74 9.50
CA GLN A 111 -5.26 -13.15 9.42
C GLN A 111 -6.47 -14.10 9.34
N SER A 112 -7.63 -13.75 9.92
CA SER A 112 -8.82 -14.60 9.88
C SER A 112 -9.66 -14.40 8.61
N VAL A 113 -9.61 -13.21 8.00
CA VAL A 113 -10.45 -12.85 6.84
C VAL A 113 -10.33 -13.85 5.69
N PRO A 114 -9.13 -14.32 5.26
CA PRO A 114 -9.07 -15.26 4.16
C PRO A 114 -9.84 -16.56 4.38
N ALA A 115 -9.78 -17.12 5.60
CA ALA A 115 -10.53 -18.33 5.94
C ALA A 115 -12.03 -18.05 6.09
N GLU A 116 -12.39 -16.92 6.71
CA GLU A 116 -13.78 -16.53 6.96
C GLU A 116 -14.59 -16.32 5.67
N TYR A 117 -13.95 -15.78 4.62
CA TYR A 117 -14.60 -15.44 3.35
C TYR A 117 -14.17 -16.34 2.19
N ASP A 118 -13.53 -17.48 2.49
CA ASP A 118 -13.05 -18.47 1.52
C ASP A 118 -12.16 -17.90 0.40
N ILE A 119 -11.32 -16.91 0.74
CA ILE A 119 -10.42 -16.24 -0.21
C ILE A 119 -9.34 -17.23 -0.67
N LYS A 120 -9.32 -17.50 -1.97
CA LYS A 120 -8.33 -18.38 -2.61
C LYS A 120 -7.15 -17.59 -3.15
N ASN A 121 -7.40 -16.40 -3.70
CA ASN A 121 -6.36 -15.56 -4.27
C ASN A 121 -5.77 -14.59 -3.23
N ILE A 122 -4.93 -15.14 -2.35
CA ILE A 122 -4.27 -14.38 -1.26
C ILE A 122 -3.44 -13.23 -1.81
N ALA A 123 -2.75 -13.40 -2.95
CA ALA A 123 -1.90 -12.36 -3.52
C ALA A 123 -2.71 -11.14 -3.98
N ALA A 124 -3.86 -11.34 -4.63
CA ALA A 124 -4.75 -10.25 -5.00
C ALA A 124 -5.40 -9.61 -3.78
N PHE A 125 -5.77 -10.43 -2.78
CA PHE A 125 -6.32 -9.93 -1.53
C PHE A 125 -5.32 -9.05 -0.77
N ASP A 126 -4.06 -9.47 -0.66
CA ASP A 126 -3.00 -8.69 -0.03
C ASP A 126 -2.75 -7.37 -0.78
N GLU A 127 -2.66 -7.41 -2.11
CA GLU A 127 -2.46 -6.20 -2.91
C GLU A 127 -3.59 -5.20 -2.68
N ASN A 128 -4.85 -5.61 -2.85
CA ASN A 128 -5.99 -4.70 -2.77
C ASN A 128 -6.26 -4.24 -1.33
N THR A 129 -6.07 -5.10 -0.34
CA THR A 129 -6.20 -4.71 1.08
C THR A 129 -5.14 -3.69 1.46
N SER A 130 -3.91 -3.84 0.97
CA SER A 130 -2.84 -2.87 1.22
C SER A 130 -3.19 -1.46 0.74
N HIS A 131 -4.06 -1.30 -0.27
CA HIS A 131 -4.45 0.01 -0.81
C HIS A 131 -5.30 0.85 0.15
N ILE A 132 -6.07 0.18 1.00
CA ILE A 132 -7.02 0.85 1.89
C ILE A 132 -6.52 0.87 3.35
N ILE A 133 -5.73 -0.12 3.75
CA ILE A 133 -5.43 -0.33 5.17
C ILE A 133 -4.69 0.87 5.80
N GLY A 134 -5.09 1.23 7.02
CA GLY A 134 -4.45 2.29 7.79
C GLY A 134 -4.65 3.70 7.22
N ARG A 135 -5.60 3.90 6.30
CA ARG A 135 -5.85 5.18 5.63
C ARG A 135 -7.19 5.81 5.98
N ASP A 136 -7.24 7.13 5.87
CA ASP A 136 -8.46 7.89 5.66
C ASP A 136 -8.88 7.86 4.19
N TRP A 137 -10.17 8.05 3.91
CA TRP A 137 -10.70 7.98 2.53
C TRP A 137 -9.93 8.86 1.54
N HIS A 138 -9.61 10.09 1.94
CA HIS A 138 -8.93 11.07 1.09
C HIS A 138 -7.45 10.71 0.78
N GLU A 139 -6.88 9.74 1.50
CA GLU A 139 -5.52 9.23 1.26
C GLU A 139 -5.49 8.09 0.23
N ILE A 140 -6.65 7.61 -0.23
CA ILE A 140 -6.74 6.51 -1.19
C ILE A 140 -6.82 7.06 -2.62
N ASP A 141 -5.85 6.70 -3.44
CA ASP A 141 -5.77 7.09 -4.84
C ASP A 141 -6.61 6.16 -5.73
N TYR A 142 -7.73 6.70 -6.22
CA TYR A 142 -8.63 6.06 -7.20
C TYR A 142 -8.60 6.73 -8.58
N SER A 143 -7.67 7.67 -8.82
CA SER A 143 -7.67 8.55 -10.00
C SER A 143 -7.68 7.79 -11.33
N ASN A 144 -7.11 6.59 -11.37
CA ASN A 144 -7.01 5.75 -12.55
C ASN A 144 -8.11 4.67 -12.67
N GLU A 145 -9.10 4.69 -11.77
CA GLU A 145 -10.13 3.64 -11.67
C GLU A 145 -11.54 4.12 -12.02
N GLY A 146 -11.67 5.37 -12.48
CA GLY A 146 -12.99 5.98 -12.75
C GLY A 146 -13.83 6.16 -11.47
N MET A 147 -13.18 6.13 -10.30
CA MET A 147 -13.81 6.24 -8.98
C MET A 147 -13.22 7.43 -8.24
N THR A 148 -13.99 8.02 -7.33
CA THR A 148 -13.52 9.08 -6.43
C THR A 148 -13.57 8.59 -4.98
N TRP A 149 -12.66 9.07 -4.14
CA TRP A 149 -12.70 8.72 -2.73
C TRP A 149 -14.00 9.22 -2.07
N GLN A 150 -14.59 10.32 -2.53
CA GLN A 150 -15.88 10.82 -2.05
C GLN A 150 -17.00 9.84 -2.38
N GLY A 151 -17.02 9.32 -3.61
CA GLY A 151 -18.00 8.32 -4.04
C GLY A 151 -17.87 7.03 -3.25
N GLN A 152 -16.64 6.54 -3.04
CA GLN A 152 -16.40 5.38 -2.19
C GLN A 152 -16.84 5.64 -0.74
N LYS A 153 -16.43 6.77 -0.14
CA LYS A 153 -16.88 7.16 1.19
C LYS A 153 -18.40 7.17 1.30
N ALA A 154 -19.12 7.74 0.33
CA ALA A 154 -20.57 7.78 0.33
C ALA A 154 -21.20 6.38 0.24
N LYS A 155 -20.60 5.45 -0.53
CA LYS A 155 -21.02 4.05 -0.61
C LYS A 155 -20.94 3.34 0.74
N TYR A 156 -19.87 3.56 1.52
CA TYR A 156 -19.65 2.85 2.78
C TYR A 156 -20.15 3.57 4.03
N ALA A 157 -20.44 4.88 3.95
CA ALA A 157 -20.93 5.66 5.08
C ALA A 157 -22.21 5.10 5.74
N PRO A 158 -23.21 4.57 5.01
CA PRO A 158 -24.40 3.95 5.62
C PRO A 158 -24.09 2.74 6.51
N PHE A 159 -22.95 2.08 6.32
CA PHE A 159 -22.49 0.97 7.15
C PHE A 159 -21.63 1.43 8.33
N GLY A 160 -21.50 2.74 8.54
CA GLY A 160 -20.71 3.32 9.62
C GLY A 160 -19.21 3.12 9.46
N ILE A 161 -18.70 3.08 8.23
CA ILE A 161 -17.27 2.96 7.90
C ILE A 161 -16.73 4.35 7.56
N SER A 162 -15.96 4.92 8.48
CA SER A 162 -15.45 6.30 8.36
C SER A 162 -14.02 6.40 7.82
N ASN A 163 -13.21 5.37 8.02
CA ASN A 163 -11.83 5.22 7.54
C ASN A 163 -11.39 3.76 7.68
N PHE A 164 -10.13 3.47 7.44
CA PHE A 164 -9.52 2.14 7.58
C PHE A 164 -8.42 2.11 8.65
N LYS A 165 -8.53 2.97 9.67
CA LYS A 165 -7.54 3.13 10.75
C LYS A 165 -7.87 2.32 12.01
N THR A 166 -9.01 1.62 12.05
CA THR A 166 -9.43 0.83 13.22
C THR A 166 -9.96 -0.54 12.81
N VAL A 167 -9.84 -1.51 13.72
CA VAL A 167 -10.34 -2.87 13.49
C VAL A 167 -11.86 -2.92 13.35
N GLU A 168 -12.60 -2.03 14.05
CA GLU A 168 -14.06 -1.98 13.99
C GLU A 168 -14.56 -1.61 12.59
N ASN A 169 -13.88 -0.68 11.93
CA ASN A 169 -14.22 -0.30 10.56
C ASN A 169 -13.91 -1.45 9.57
N LEU A 170 -12.82 -2.19 9.76
CA LEU A 170 -12.51 -3.36 8.93
C LEU A 170 -13.55 -4.49 9.11
N LYS A 171 -13.98 -4.71 10.36
CA LYS A 171 -15.05 -5.68 10.69
C LYS A 171 -16.39 -5.33 10.05
N LYS A 172 -16.64 -4.07 9.76
CA LYS A 172 -17.81 -3.63 8.97
C LYS A 172 -17.58 -3.73 7.47
N PHE A 173 -16.35 -3.45 7.01
CA PHE A 173 -16.02 -3.38 5.59
C PHE A 173 -16.08 -4.72 4.87
N PHE A 174 -15.37 -5.76 5.35
CA PHE A 174 -15.31 -7.04 4.64
C PHE A 174 -16.67 -7.75 4.47
N PRO A 175 -17.60 -7.73 5.45
CA PRO A 175 -18.95 -8.25 5.24
C PRO A 175 -19.74 -7.53 4.14
N VAL A 176 -19.46 -6.25 3.89
CA VAL A 176 -20.08 -5.48 2.79
C VAL A 176 -19.44 -5.89 1.47
N GLU A 177 -18.11 -5.90 1.41
CA GLU A 177 -17.34 -6.27 0.23
C GLU A 177 -17.61 -7.69 -0.26
N ALA A 178 -17.66 -8.65 0.65
CA ALA A 178 -17.84 -10.07 0.33
C ALA A 178 -19.18 -10.39 -0.37
N LYS A 179 -20.15 -9.47 -0.29
CA LYS A 179 -21.45 -9.58 -0.97
C LYS A 179 -21.40 -9.09 -2.41
N LEU A 180 -20.35 -8.37 -2.80
CA LEU A 180 -20.24 -7.78 -4.14
C LEU A 180 -19.77 -8.82 -5.16
N PRO A 181 -20.35 -8.84 -6.38
CA PRO A 181 -20.00 -9.84 -7.39
C PRO A 181 -18.52 -9.89 -7.76
N TYR A 182 -17.82 -8.74 -7.77
CA TYR A 182 -16.40 -8.73 -8.10
C TYR A 182 -15.54 -9.38 -7.00
N PHE A 183 -15.95 -9.30 -5.72
CA PHE A 183 -15.16 -9.81 -4.61
C PHE A 183 -14.92 -11.31 -4.80
N LYS A 184 -15.98 -12.07 -5.06
CA LYS A 184 -15.94 -13.52 -5.35
C LYS A 184 -15.23 -13.88 -6.66
N LYS A 185 -15.10 -12.91 -7.58
CA LYS A 185 -14.42 -13.13 -8.86
C LYS A 185 -12.91 -12.93 -8.72
N VAL A 186 -12.49 -12.00 -7.86
CA VAL A 186 -11.09 -11.60 -7.70
C VAL A 186 -10.37 -12.43 -6.63
N TYR A 187 -11.07 -12.71 -5.53
CA TYR A 187 -10.54 -13.36 -4.32
C TYR A 187 -11.04 -14.80 -4.20
#